data_AF-A0A6A7G7I1-F1
#
_entry.id   AF-A0A6A7G7I1-F1
#
_cell.length_a   1.000
_cell.length_b   1.000
_cell.length_c   1.000
_cell.angle_alpha   90.00
_cell.angle_beta   90.00
_cell.angle_gamma   90.00
#
_symmetry.space_group_name_H-M   'P 1'
#
loop_
_entity.id
_entity.type
_entity.pdbx_description
1 polymer ?
#
loop_
_entity_poly.entity_id
_entity_poly.type
_entity_poly.pdbx_seq_one_letter_code
_entity_poly.pdbx_strand_id
1 'polypeptide(L)'
;AFLWRHRFLSAQAGKNHDKLSGIIEVDEFFLAYSEKGSNTLINRDKPRKRGGNIDKRTKDGQVAVLLSLDRSNHMINPILSADTTAEIAANLTGNITENSVLCSDGSWSYVTIAKQTNCDHKRLINGKVRVIDKVYHIQTVNGAIAHFKGWVNGKMKGVATKYLSNYLAWFRESNAKLNKQEILVAAYG
;
A
#
# COMPACT_ATOMS: atom_id res chain seq x y z
N ALA A 1 -14.18 -10.64 -19.80
CA ALA A 1 -13.89 -9.41 -19.00
C ALA A 1 -12.77 -9.60 -17.96
N PHE A 2 -12.85 -10.58 -17.05
CA PHE A 2 -11.86 -10.75 -15.95
C PHE A 2 -10.42 -10.97 -16.42
N LEU A 3 -10.19 -11.89 -17.35
CA LEU A 3 -8.85 -12.25 -17.83
C LEU A 3 -8.10 -11.06 -18.43
N TRP A 4 -8.75 -10.35 -19.36
CA TRP A 4 -8.16 -9.17 -20.01
C TRP A 4 -7.80 -8.08 -19.00
N ARG A 5 -8.72 -7.74 -18.09
CA ARG A 5 -8.45 -6.78 -17.02
C ARG A 5 -7.22 -7.17 -16.20
N HIS A 6 -7.11 -8.44 -15.82
CA HIS A 6 -5.96 -8.91 -15.04
C HIS A 6 -4.66 -8.91 -15.85
N ARG A 7 -4.70 -9.19 -17.16
CA ARG A 7 -3.52 -9.07 -18.03
C ARG A 7 -3.00 -7.63 -18.10
N PHE A 8 -3.89 -6.65 -18.31
CA PHE A 8 -3.49 -5.23 -18.32
C PHE A 8 -2.92 -4.79 -16.98
N LEU A 9 -3.60 -5.12 -15.88
CA LEU A 9 -3.15 -4.72 -14.55
C LEU A 9 -1.86 -5.41 -14.14
N SER A 10 -1.60 -6.65 -14.59
CA SER A 10 -0.33 -7.32 -14.33
C SER A 10 0.85 -6.64 -15.00
N ALA A 11 0.65 -5.95 -16.13
CA ALA A 11 1.71 -5.18 -16.77
C ALA A 11 2.12 -3.95 -15.92
N GLN A 12 1.21 -3.42 -15.11
CA GLN A 12 1.47 -2.27 -14.22
C GLN A 12 1.75 -2.66 -12.76
N ALA A 13 1.42 -3.89 -12.39
CA ALA A 13 1.66 -4.44 -11.07
C ALA A 13 3.15 -4.46 -10.73
N GLY A 14 3.50 -3.97 -9.54
CA GLY A 14 4.89 -3.93 -9.06
C GLY A 14 5.77 -2.86 -9.69
N LYS A 15 5.30 -2.15 -10.73
CA LYS A 15 5.99 -0.97 -11.27
C LYS A 15 5.72 0.22 -10.37
N ASN A 16 6.74 0.72 -9.66
CA ASN A 16 6.71 1.95 -8.88
C ASN A 16 7.79 2.88 -9.43
N HIS A 17 7.46 3.65 -10.46
CA HIS A 17 8.40 4.63 -11.05
C HIS A 17 8.37 5.98 -10.32
N ASP A 18 7.33 6.19 -9.49
CA ASP A 18 7.17 7.43 -8.76
C ASP A 18 8.28 7.63 -7.73
N LYS A 19 8.70 8.88 -7.60
CA LYS A 19 9.52 9.38 -6.50
C LYS A 19 8.65 10.20 -5.58
N LEU A 20 8.68 9.89 -4.29
CA LEU A 20 7.96 10.62 -3.25
C LEU A 20 8.82 11.78 -2.78
N SER A 21 8.24 12.97 -2.68
CA SER A 21 8.98 14.18 -2.30
C SER A 21 8.16 15.12 -1.40
N GLY A 22 8.85 16.06 -0.74
CA GLY A 22 8.19 17.04 0.13
C GLY A 22 7.70 16.38 1.41
N ILE A 23 6.38 16.36 1.65
CA ILE A 23 5.80 15.68 2.81
C ILE A 23 5.28 14.31 2.37
N ILE A 24 5.89 13.27 2.91
CA ILE A 24 5.63 11.88 2.59
C ILE A 24 4.94 11.24 3.79
N GLU A 25 3.74 10.71 3.61
CA GLU A 25 2.99 9.95 4.62
C GLU A 25 3.11 8.47 4.32
N VAL A 26 3.50 7.68 5.32
CA VAL A 26 3.70 6.23 5.17
C VAL A 26 3.06 5.47 6.31
N ASP A 27 2.38 4.38 5.98
CA ASP A 27 1.77 3.46 6.93
C ASP A 27 1.62 2.06 6.32
N GLU A 28 1.65 1.04 7.16
CA GLU A 28 1.42 -0.35 6.79
C GLU A 28 -0.03 -0.74 7.07
N PHE A 29 -0.60 -1.55 6.18
CA PHE A 29 -1.88 -2.18 6.46
C PHE A 29 -1.90 -3.65 6.10
N PHE A 30 -2.72 -4.37 6.86
CA PHE A 30 -2.86 -5.80 6.73
C PHE A 30 -4.19 -6.17 6.09
N LEU A 31 -4.14 -7.15 5.19
CA LEU A 31 -5.29 -7.83 4.61
C LEU A 31 -5.23 -9.30 4.96
N ALA A 32 -6.40 -9.95 5.02
CA ALA A 32 -6.43 -11.38 5.17
C ALA A 32 -5.95 -12.08 3.89
N TYR A 33 -5.07 -13.07 4.06
CA TYR A 33 -4.70 -13.98 2.98
C TYR A 33 -5.94 -14.66 2.41
N SER A 34 -6.01 -14.78 1.09
CA SER A 34 -7.16 -15.34 0.40
C SER A 34 -6.76 -16.11 -0.86
N GLU A 35 -7.19 -17.37 -0.93
CA GLU A 35 -7.09 -18.24 -2.11
C GLU A 35 -8.40 -18.23 -2.94
N LYS A 36 -9.15 -17.13 -2.90
CA LYS A 36 -10.44 -17.00 -3.61
C LYS A 36 -10.29 -17.39 -5.09
N GLY A 37 -11.12 -18.33 -5.54
CA GLY A 37 -11.09 -18.83 -6.91
C GLY A 37 -9.91 -19.74 -7.24
N SER A 38 -9.24 -20.31 -6.23
CA SER A 38 -8.33 -21.43 -6.42
C SER A 38 -9.12 -22.75 -6.45
N ASN A 39 -8.73 -23.66 -7.35
CA ASN A 39 -9.27 -25.02 -7.39
C ASN A 39 -8.55 -25.96 -6.40
N THR A 40 -7.36 -25.55 -5.94
CA THR A 40 -6.55 -26.27 -4.96
C THR A 40 -6.20 -25.31 -3.84
N LEU A 41 -6.61 -25.62 -2.62
CA LEU A 41 -6.30 -24.80 -1.45
C LEU A 41 -5.00 -25.32 -0.83
N ILE A 42 -4.01 -24.45 -0.73
CA ILE A 42 -2.75 -24.74 -0.03
C ILE A 42 -3.03 -24.80 1.47
N ASN A 43 -3.83 -23.85 1.96
CA ASN A 43 -4.26 -23.82 3.35
C ASN A 43 -5.69 -24.34 3.44
N ARG A 44 -5.89 -25.45 4.17
CA ARG A 44 -7.21 -26.06 4.39
C ARG A 44 -8.01 -25.35 5.49
N ASP A 45 -7.87 -24.03 5.56
CA ASP A 45 -8.56 -23.22 6.54
C ASP A 45 -10.07 -23.27 6.32
N LYS A 46 -10.82 -23.04 7.41
CA LYS A 46 -12.29 -22.98 7.35
C LYS A 46 -12.73 -21.93 6.33
N PRO A 47 -13.70 -22.23 5.44
CA PRO A 47 -14.24 -21.27 4.50
C PRO A 47 -14.76 -20.02 5.21
N ARG A 48 -14.33 -18.84 4.76
CA ARG A 48 -14.75 -17.54 5.31
C ARG A 48 -15.65 -16.81 4.33
N LYS A 49 -16.75 -16.23 4.83
CA LYS A 49 -17.57 -15.32 4.03
C LYS A 49 -16.81 -14.00 3.85
N ARG A 50 -16.56 -13.61 2.59
CA ARG A 50 -16.04 -12.28 2.19
C ARG A 50 -14.69 -11.91 2.82
N GLY A 51 -13.78 -12.88 3.00
CA GLY A 51 -12.47 -12.62 3.62
C GLY A 51 -12.54 -12.30 5.10
N GLY A 52 -13.52 -12.88 5.81
CA GLY A 52 -13.88 -12.60 7.20
C GLY A 52 -12.73 -12.54 8.21
N ASN A 53 -13.05 -12.01 9.40
CA ASN A 53 -12.12 -11.62 10.47
C ASN A 53 -11.01 -12.67 10.70
N ILE A 54 -9.80 -12.30 10.29
CA ILE A 54 -8.57 -12.85 10.86
C ILE A 54 -8.32 -12.11 12.17
N ASP A 55 -7.74 -12.82 13.15
CA ASP A 55 -7.31 -12.18 14.37
C ASP A 55 -6.28 -11.10 14.02
N LYS A 56 -6.62 -9.85 14.33
CA LYS A 56 -5.76 -8.69 14.08
C LYS A 56 -4.53 -8.68 14.99
N ARG A 57 -4.53 -9.52 16.04
CA ARG A 57 -3.43 -9.66 16.99
C ARG A 57 -2.33 -10.59 16.48
N THR A 58 -2.65 -11.49 15.55
CA THR A 58 -1.69 -12.43 14.97
C THR A 58 -1.33 -12.00 13.55
N LYS A 59 -0.03 -11.99 13.24
CA LYS A 59 0.45 -11.78 11.86
C LYS A 59 0.16 -12.97 10.93
N ASP A 60 -0.17 -14.12 11.50
CA ASP A 60 -0.47 -15.34 10.76
C ASP A 60 -1.72 -15.18 9.88
N GLY A 61 -1.64 -15.67 8.64
CA GLY A 61 -2.68 -15.52 7.62
C GLY A 61 -2.90 -14.09 7.14
N GLN A 62 -2.04 -13.13 7.47
CA GLN A 62 -2.13 -11.75 6.98
C GLN A 62 -1.09 -11.45 5.90
N VAL A 63 -1.46 -10.56 4.99
CA VAL A 63 -0.60 -10.00 3.95
C VAL A 63 -0.39 -8.53 4.28
N ALA A 64 0.87 -8.16 4.49
CA ALA A 64 1.28 -6.80 4.76
C ALA A 64 1.45 -6.02 3.45
N VAL A 65 0.91 -4.81 3.42
CA VAL A 65 1.06 -3.88 2.31
C VAL A 65 1.51 -2.55 2.87
N LEU A 66 2.62 -2.04 2.38
CA LEU A 66 3.06 -0.69 2.66
C LEU A 66 2.25 0.27 1.79
N LEU A 67 1.80 1.40 2.33
CA LEU A 67 1.25 2.49 1.53
C LEU A 67 2.02 3.76 1.84
N SER A 68 2.58 4.37 0.81
CA SER A 68 3.32 5.63 0.90
C SER A 68 2.74 6.62 -0.10
N LEU A 69 2.51 7.84 0.36
CA LEU A 69 1.89 8.91 -0.41
C LEU A 69 2.61 10.22 -0.15
N ASP A 70 2.76 11.04 -1.19
CA ASP A 70 3.14 12.44 -1.01
C ASP A 70 1.94 13.38 -1.22
N ARG A 71 2.15 14.68 -0.95
CA ARG A 71 1.11 15.71 -1.13
C ARG A 71 0.78 16.00 -2.59
N SER A 72 1.60 15.53 -3.52
CA SER A 72 1.35 15.59 -4.96
C SER A 72 0.53 14.39 -5.45
N ASN A 73 0.16 13.46 -4.57
CA ASN A 73 -0.57 12.21 -4.83
C ASN A 73 0.23 11.14 -5.58
N HIS A 74 1.55 11.20 -5.57
CA HIS A 74 2.38 10.07 -5.97
C HIS A 74 2.22 8.95 -4.94
N MET A 75 2.06 7.70 -5.39
CA MET A 75 1.67 6.59 -4.52
C MET A 75 2.54 5.35 -4.76
N ILE A 76 3.03 4.79 -3.66
CA ILE A 76 3.86 3.59 -3.66
C ILE A 76 3.23 2.58 -2.71
N ASN A 77 2.94 1.39 -3.24
CA ASN A 77 2.15 0.39 -2.52
C ASN A 77 2.65 -1.06 -2.65
N PRO A 78 3.90 -1.36 -2.28
CA PRO A 78 4.46 -2.70 -2.37
C PRO A 78 3.81 -3.66 -1.37
N ILE A 79 3.66 -4.91 -1.81
CA ILE A 79 3.30 -6.03 -0.92
C ILE A 79 4.59 -6.49 -0.25
N LEU A 80 4.61 -6.53 1.08
CA LEU A 80 5.78 -6.91 1.86
C LEU A 80 5.77 -8.43 2.07
N SER A 81 6.93 -9.08 1.90
CA SER A 81 7.09 -10.49 2.25
C SER A 81 7.05 -10.72 3.77
N ALA A 82 7.53 -9.73 4.54
CA ALA A 82 7.43 -9.69 5.98
C ALA A 82 7.37 -8.24 6.49
N ASP A 83 6.65 -8.01 7.58
CA ASP A 83 6.59 -6.72 8.27
C ASP A 83 7.86 -6.52 9.12
N THR A 84 8.97 -6.22 8.44
CA THR A 84 10.31 -6.01 9.02
C THR A 84 10.94 -4.73 8.46
N THR A 85 11.80 -4.09 9.25
CA THR A 85 12.51 -2.87 8.81
C THR A 85 13.31 -3.07 7.52
N ALA A 86 13.95 -4.23 7.35
CA ALA A 86 14.74 -4.53 6.16
C ALA A 86 13.88 -4.59 4.90
N GLU A 87 12.71 -5.25 4.98
CA GLU A 87 11.78 -5.35 3.85
C GLU A 87 11.17 -4.00 3.50
N ILE A 88 10.78 -3.21 4.49
CA ILE A 88 10.23 -1.86 4.27
C ILE A 88 11.31 -0.98 3.61
N ALA A 89 12.54 -0.99 4.12
CA ALA A 89 13.64 -0.21 3.54
C ALA A 89 13.94 -0.62 2.10
N ALA A 90 14.00 -1.92 1.81
CA ALA A 90 14.24 -2.44 0.46
C ALA A 90 13.19 -1.96 -0.56
N ASN A 91 11.94 -1.78 -0.12
CA ASN A 91 10.81 -1.39 -0.96
C ASN A 91 10.47 0.10 -0.95
N LEU A 92 11.10 0.91 -0.08
CA LEU A 92 10.77 2.32 0.10
C LEU A 92 11.95 3.27 -0.13
N THR A 93 13.15 2.92 0.36
CA THR A 93 14.33 3.82 0.34
C THR A 93 14.65 4.29 -1.07
N GLY A 94 14.55 3.40 -2.06
CA GLY A 94 14.82 3.70 -3.47
C GLY A 94 13.83 4.68 -4.10
N ASN A 95 12.70 4.98 -3.44
CA ASN A 95 11.66 5.85 -3.99
C ASN A 95 11.51 7.19 -3.24
N ILE A 96 12.25 7.42 -2.17
CA ILE A 96 12.21 8.68 -1.43
C ILE A 96 13.24 9.66 -2.04
N THR A 97 12.81 10.89 -2.28
CA THR A 97 13.70 11.99 -2.64
C THR A 97 14.35 12.56 -1.37
N GLU A 98 15.65 12.83 -1.41
CA GLU A 98 16.41 13.43 -0.29
C GLU A 98 15.80 14.76 0.19
N ASN A 99 16.08 15.13 1.44
CA ASN A 99 15.59 16.35 2.09
C ASN A 99 14.05 16.46 2.15
N SER A 100 13.34 15.34 2.02
CA SER A 100 11.91 15.25 2.27
C SER A 100 11.61 15.06 3.76
N VAL A 101 10.34 15.21 4.14
CA VAL A 101 9.84 14.94 5.48
C VAL A 101 9.00 13.69 5.46
N LEU A 102 9.48 12.64 6.13
CA LEU A 102 8.77 11.40 6.33
C LEU A 102 7.85 11.51 7.55
N CYS A 103 6.58 11.19 7.39
CA CYS A 103 5.57 11.13 8.43
C CYS A 103 5.09 9.69 8.55
N SER A 104 5.26 9.08 9.71
CA SER A 104 4.79 7.71 9.96
C SER A 104 4.14 7.60 11.32
N ASP A 105 3.50 6.45 11.54
CA ASP A 105 3.16 6.02 12.89
C ASP A 105 4.43 5.81 13.73
N GLY A 106 4.26 5.48 15.00
CA GLY A 106 5.36 5.39 15.96
C GLY A 106 6.41 4.30 15.69
N SER A 107 6.39 3.56 14.57
CA SER A 107 7.35 2.48 14.28
C SER A 107 8.80 2.97 14.18
N TRP A 108 9.73 2.19 14.75
CA TRP A 108 11.18 2.44 14.70
C TRP A 108 11.78 2.18 13.30
N SER A 109 11.12 1.37 12.46
CA SER A 109 11.58 1.08 11.11
C SER A 109 11.84 2.36 10.31
N TYR A 110 10.93 3.33 10.42
CA TYR A 110 11.00 4.58 9.68
C TYR A 110 12.10 5.54 10.16
N VAL A 111 12.55 5.41 11.41
CA VAL A 111 13.70 6.19 11.92
C VAL A 111 14.97 5.80 11.17
N THR A 112 15.17 4.49 10.93
CA THR A 112 16.32 4.00 10.17
C THR A 112 16.24 4.42 8.70
N ILE A 113 15.07 4.33 8.09
CA ILE A 113 14.85 4.71 6.69
C ILE A 113 15.10 6.21 6.49
N ALA A 114 14.54 7.06 7.34
CA ALA A 114 14.74 8.50 7.23
C ALA A 114 16.23 8.91 7.34
N LYS A 115 17.00 8.23 8.21
CA LYS A 115 18.45 8.43 8.28
C LYS A 115 19.17 8.00 7.00
N GLN A 116 18.77 6.89 6.40
CA GLN A 116 19.36 6.39 5.15
C GLN A 116 19.07 7.32 3.96
N THR A 117 17.90 7.94 3.92
CA THR A 117 17.45 8.83 2.83
C THR A 117 17.73 10.31 3.09
N ASN A 118 18.47 10.65 4.16
CA ASN A 118 18.71 12.03 4.60
C ASN A 118 17.42 12.88 4.65
N CYS A 119 16.38 12.33 5.30
CA CYS A 119 15.08 12.95 5.45
C CYS A 119 14.79 13.28 6.93
N ASP A 120 14.00 14.33 7.15
CA ASP A 120 13.45 14.59 8.49
C ASP A 120 12.33 13.57 8.78
N HIS A 121 12.18 13.16 10.04
CA HIS A 121 11.17 12.17 10.44
C HIS A 121 10.26 12.72 11.52
N LYS A 122 8.98 12.88 11.18
CA LYS A 122 7.91 13.27 12.09
C LYS A 122 7.14 12.03 12.52
N ARG A 123 7.43 11.55 13.73
CA ARG A 123 6.72 10.42 14.36
C ARG A 123 5.42 10.88 14.97
N LEU A 124 4.30 10.37 14.45
CA LEU A 124 2.96 10.70 14.93
C LEU A 124 2.45 9.55 15.80
N ILE A 125 2.76 9.62 17.10
CA ILE A 125 2.35 8.59 18.05
C ILE A 125 0.91 8.86 18.49
N ASN A 126 0.04 7.89 18.19
CA ASN A 126 -1.38 7.94 18.53
C ASN A 126 -1.58 8.25 20.03
N GLY A 127 -2.35 9.31 20.33
CA GLY A 127 -2.73 9.69 21.70
C GLY A 127 -2.06 10.93 22.28
N LYS A 128 -0.95 11.43 21.71
CA LYS A 128 -0.29 12.67 22.20
C LYS A 128 -0.36 13.82 21.21
N VAL A 129 -0.06 13.58 19.93
CA VAL A 129 -0.07 14.61 18.89
C VAL A 129 -0.53 13.98 17.58
N ARG A 130 -1.73 14.36 17.10
CA ARG A 130 -2.28 13.89 15.82
C ARG A 130 -1.81 14.70 14.62
N VAL A 131 -1.38 15.94 14.87
CA VAL A 131 -0.86 16.86 13.87
C VAL A 131 0.31 17.62 14.50
N ILE A 132 1.50 17.54 13.91
CA ILE A 132 2.66 18.33 14.33
C ILE A 132 2.72 19.58 13.42
N ASP A 133 2.95 20.75 14.02
CA ASP A 133 3.07 22.03 13.32
C ASP A 133 1.90 22.37 12.38
N LYS A 134 0.71 21.79 12.63
CA LYS A 134 -0.51 21.91 11.81
C LYS A 134 -0.42 21.34 10.38
N VAL A 135 0.76 20.88 9.93
CA VAL A 135 1.00 20.44 8.55
C VAL A 135 1.38 18.96 8.47
N TYR A 136 2.04 18.41 9.49
CA TYR A 136 2.49 17.01 9.50
C TYR A 136 1.44 16.09 10.13
N HIS A 137 0.91 15.18 9.33
CA HIS A 137 -0.08 14.18 9.75
C HIS A 137 0.01 12.95 8.85
N ILE A 138 -0.56 11.83 9.28
CA ILE A 138 -0.70 10.58 8.48
C ILE A 138 -2.16 10.34 8.02
N GLN A 139 -3.00 11.38 8.03
CA GLN A 139 -4.42 11.26 7.71
C GLN A 139 -4.69 10.94 6.24
N THR A 140 -3.83 11.40 5.31
CA THR A 140 -3.98 11.13 3.88
C THR A 140 -3.78 9.64 3.62
N VAL A 141 -2.68 9.08 4.14
CA VAL A 141 -2.39 7.65 3.97
C VAL A 141 -3.44 6.77 4.66
N ASN A 142 -3.86 7.12 5.88
CA ASN A 142 -4.95 6.43 6.57
C ASN A 142 -6.27 6.46 5.79
N GLY A 143 -6.62 7.60 5.21
CA GLY A 143 -7.79 7.75 4.36
C GLY A 143 -7.72 6.88 3.10
N ALA A 144 -6.55 6.84 2.45
CA ALA A 144 -6.32 5.99 1.28
C ALA A 144 -6.40 4.49 1.62
N ILE A 145 -5.84 4.06 2.76
CA ILE A 145 -5.96 2.69 3.27
C ILE A 145 -7.44 2.33 3.50
N ALA A 146 -8.18 3.21 4.17
CA ALA A 146 -9.60 3.01 4.44
C ALA A 146 -10.41 2.91 3.14
N HIS A 147 -10.13 3.79 2.17
CA HIS A 147 -10.77 3.77 0.86
C HIS A 147 -10.46 2.48 0.10
N PHE A 148 -9.20 2.03 0.07
CA PHE A 148 -8.80 0.78 -0.56
C PHE A 148 -9.52 -0.43 0.06
N LYS A 149 -9.50 -0.55 1.40
CA LYS A 149 -10.20 -1.63 2.12
C LYS A 149 -11.71 -1.61 1.85
N GLY A 150 -12.32 -0.43 1.84
CA GLY A 150 -13.73 -0.24 1.50
C GLY A 150 -14.06 -0.67 0.07
N TRP A 151 -13.20 -0.31 -0.89
CA TRP A 151 -13.35 -0.70 -2.30
C TRP A 151 -13.20 -2.21 -2.50
N VAL A 152 -12.19 -2.83 -1.90
CA VAL A 152 -11.97 -4.29 -1.95
C VAL A 152 -13.16 -5.06 -1.36
N ASN A 153 -13.63 -4.66 -0.18
CA ASN A 153 -14.73 -5.36 0.49
C ASN A 153 -16.09 -5.07 -0.14
N GLY A 154 -16.35 -3.82 -0.50
CA GLY A 154 -17.65 -3.33 -0.98
C GLY A 154 -17.88 -3.62 -2.46
N LYS A 155 -16.93 -3.24 -3.33
CA LYS A 155 -17.08 -3.35 -4.79
C LYS A 155 -16.52 -4.66 -5.33
N MET A 156 -15.33 -5.08 -4.89
CA MET A 156 -14.69 -6.31 -5.38
C MET A 156 -15.16 -7.59 -4.66
N LYS A 157 -15.86 -7.43 -3.53
CA LYS A 157 -16.33 -8.55 -2.67
C LYS A 157 -15.16 -9.46 -2.25
N GLY A 158 -14.03 -8.86 -1.91
CA GLY A 158 -12.78 -9.54 -1.58
C GLY A 158 -11.98 -9.94 -2.81
N VAL A 159 -10.65 -9.95 -2.65
CA VAL A 159 -9.68 -10.27 -3.71
C VAL A 159 -8.79 -11.43 -3.27
N ALA A 160 -8.34 -12.25 -4.22
CA ALA A 160 -7.35 -13.28 -3.95
C ALA A 160 -5.96 -12.63 -3.83
N THR A 161 -5.14 -13.11 -2.89
CA THR A 161 -3.79 -12.57 -2.65
C THR A 161 -2.93 -12.61 -3.92
N LYS A 162 -3.05 -13.66 -4.74
CA LYS A 162 -2.34 -13.79 -6.03
C LYS A 162 -2.59 -12.65 -7.02
N TYR A 163 -3.68 -11.90 -6.85
CA TYR A 163 -4.02 -10.75 -7.68
C TYR A 163 -3.90 -9.42 -6.94
N LEU A 164 -3.49 -9.40 -5.68
CA LEU A 164 -3.47 -8.20 -4.85
C LEU A 164 -2.65 -7.08 -5.50
N SER A 165 -1.48 -7.42 -6.08
CA SER A 165 -0.61 -6.48 -6.78
C SER A 165 -1.34 -5.79 -7.95
N ASN A 166 -2.16 -6.52 -8.71
CA ASN A 166 -2.96 -5.97 -9.79
C ASN A 166 -4.01 -4.96 -9.27
N TYR A 167 -4.64 -5.25 -8.13
CA TYR A 167 -5.63 -4.34 -7.54
C TYR A 167 -4.99 -3.12 -6.91
N LEU A 168 -3.78 -3.25 -6.36
CA LEU A 168 -2.98 -2.12 -5.86
C LEU A 168 -2.55 -1.20 -6.99
N ALA A 169 -2.12 -1.76 -8.13
CA ALA A 169 -1.86 -0.98 -9.33
C ALA A 169 -3.13 -0.25 -9.79
N TRP A 170 -4.25 -0.97 -9.94
CA TRP A 170 -5.52 -0.33 -10.32
C TRP A 170 -5.93 0.80 -9.37
N PHE A 171 -5.79 0.59 -8.06
CA PHE A 171 -6.08 1.62 -7.09
C PHE A 171 -5.20 2.85 -7.27
N ARG A 172 -3.89 2.68 -7.46
CA ARG A 172 -2.96 3.78 -7.74
C ARG A 172 -3.35 4.53 -9.01
N GLU A 173 -3.51 3.83 -10.13
CA GLU A 173 -3.84 4.45 -11.42
C GLU A 173 -5.17 5.24 -11.36
N SER A 174 -6.13 4.76 -10.56
CA SER A 174 -7.40 5.46 -10.36
C SER A 174 -7.30 6.71 -9.48
N ASN A 175 -6.27 6.80 -8.63
CA ASN A 175 -6.03 7.95 -7.75
C ASN A 175 -5.06 8.97 -8.37
N ALA A 176 -4.17 8.55 -9.26
CA ALA A 176 -3.14 9.39 -9.88
C ALA A 176 -3.69 10.51 -10.81
N LYS A 177 -5.02 10.68 -10.92
CA LYS A 177 -5.67 11.55 -11.91
C LYS A 177 -5.18 11.34 -13.35
N LEU A 178 -4.59 10.18 -13.65
CA LEU A 178 -4.12 9.86 -14.99
C LEU A 178 -5.28 9.93 -15.95
N ASN A 179 -5.10 10.67 -17.04
CA ASN A 179 -6.10 10.74 -18.08
C ASN A 179 -6.29 9.31 -18.63
N LYS A 180 -7.54 8.89 -18.83
CA LYS A 180 -7.84 7.54 -19.39
C LYS A 180 -7.08 7.27 -20.69
N GLN A 181 -6.73 8.32 -21.44
CA GLN A 181 -5.90 8.25 -22.64
C GLN A 181 -4.43 7.88 -22.34
N GLU A 182 -3.83 8.41 -21.27
CA GLU A 182 -2.44 8.13 -20.90
C GLU A 182 -2.27 6.69 -20.40
N ILE A 183 -3.27 6.17 -19.68
CA ILE A 183 -3.31 4.76 -19.26
C ILE A 183 -3.35 3.82 -20.47
N LEU A 184 -4.08 4.20 -21.53
CA LEU A 184 -4.13 3.43 -22.78
C LEU A 184 -2.81 3.51 -23.54
N VAL A 185 -2.21 4.71 -23.66
CA VAL A 185 -0.90 4.87 -24.33
C VAL A 185 0.19 4.07 -23.62
N ALA A 186 0.28 4.10 -22.29
CA ALA A 186 1.25 3.30 -21.55
C ALA A 186 1.04 1.78 -21.64
N ALA A 187 -0.18 1.35 -22.01
CA ALA A 187 -0.51 -0.07 -22.19
C ALA A 187 -0.27 -0.58 -23.62
N TYR A 188 -0.19 0.30 -24.61
CA TYR A 188 -0.11 -0.05 -26.04
C TYR A 188 1.05 0.61 -26.81
N GLY A 189 1.79 1.53 -26.21
CA GLY A 189 3.03 2.11 -26.74
C GLY A 189 4.26 1.40 -26.19
#